data_AF-A0A1C7M5F3-F1
#
_entry.id   AF-A0A1C7M5F3-F1
#
_cell.length_a   1.000
_cell.length_b   1.000
_cell.length_c   1.000
_cell.angle_alpha   90.00
_cell.angle_beta   90.00
_cell.angle_gamma   90.00
#
_symmetry.space_group_name_H-M   'P 1'
#
loop_
_entity.id
_entity.type
_entity.pdbx_description
1 polymer ?
#
loop_
_entity_poly.entity_id
_entity_poly.type
_entity_poly.pdbx_seq_one_letter_code
_entity_poly.pdbx_strand_id
1 'polypeptide(L)'
;MLVYGRRMKRIRREARFYANELQKLQGRMLPRFHGLFMGEMQDGDSVCLVLDYIVGTLPGFNNTTYRTATWDFVENKIDRPYIINFGWAERHVCQKFMPIVSNTEEPEWKEFHCDELHDAYTEAQGWLPRTVVYLRRKVTVPSWRTQLKNW
;
A
#
# COMPACT_ATOMS: atom_id res chain seq x y z
N MET A 1 10.65 -8.18 13.29
CA MET A 1 9.76 -8.19 14.47
C MET A 1 9.17 -6.79 14.63
N LEU A 2 7.84 -6.65 14.55
CA LEU A 2 7.17 -5.38 14.86
C LEU A 2 6.52 -5.51 16.25
N VAL A 3 6.87 -4.61 17.17
CA VAL A 3 6.35 -4.60 18.54
C VAL A 3 5.35 -3.44 18.67
N TYR A 4 4.11 -3.73 19.03
CA TYR A 4 3.09 -2.70 19.25
C TYR A 4 2.70 -2.64 20.73
N GLY A 5 2.95 -1.50 21.37
CA GLY A 5 2.47 -1.19 22.71
C GLY A 5 1.01 -0.71 22.70
N ARG A 6 0.22 -1.19 23.68
CA ARG A 6 -1.13 -0.73 24.12
C ARG A 6 -2.28 -0.62 23.10
N ARG A 7 -2.14 -0.98 21.81
CA ARG A 7 -3.22 -0.90 20.79
C ARG A 7 -3.80 -2.28 20.39
N MET A 8 -4.29 -3.03 21.38
CA MET A 8 -4.77 -4.42 21.27
C MET A 8 -5.82 -4.67 20.16
N LYS A 9 -6.78 -3.75 19.97
CA LYS A 9 -7.85 -3.94 18.98
C LYS A 9 -7.34 -3.87 17.53
N ARG A 10 -6.40 -2.96 17.25
CA ARG A 10 -5.88 -2.72 15.90
C ARG A 10 -4.93 -3.83 15.46
N ILE A 11 -4.04 -4.26 16.35
CA ILE A 11 -3.11 -5.35 16.03
C ILE A 11 -3.83 -6.68 15.82
N ARG A 12 -4.89 -6.98 16.59
CA ARG A 12 -5.72 -8.17 16.36
C ARG A 12 -6.42 -8.13 15.01
N ARG A 13 -6.90 -6.96 14.59
CA ARG A 13 -7.51 -6.76 13.27
C ARG A 13 -6.49 -7.00 12.16
N GLU A 14 -5.30 -6.42 12.28
CA GLU A 14 -4.22 -6.60 11.32
C GLU A 14 -3.78 -8.07 11.22
N ALA A 15 -3.58 -8.75 12.35
CA ALA A 15 -3.24 -10.17 12.38
C ALA A 15 -4.30 -11.03 11.71
N ARG A 16 -5.60 -10.67 11.84
CA ARG A 16 -6.69 -11.37 11.17
C ARG A 16 -6.57 -11.29 9.65
N PHE A 17 -6.24 -10.11 9.11
CA PHE A 17 -6.03 -9.94 7.67
C PHE A 17 -4.92 -10.84 7.14
N TYR A 18 -3.78 -10.86 7.82
CA TYR A 18 -2.69 -11.76 7.43
C TYR A 18 -3.11 -13.23 7.56
N ALA A 19 -3.77 -13.60 8.66
CA ALA A 19 -4.15 -14.97 8.95
C ALA A 19 -5.26 -15.53 8.06
N ASN A 20 -6.10 -14.70 7.41
CA ASN A 20 -7.23 -15.20 6.62
C ASN A 20 -7.25 -14.61 5.21
N GLU A 21 -7.62 -13.33 5.09
CA GLU A 21 -7.95 -12.69 3.82
C GLU A 21 -6.75 -12.61 2.87
N LEU A 22 -5.54 -12.44 3.43
CA LEU A 22 -4.34 -12.11 2.68
C LEU A 22 -3.35 -13.27 2.52
N GLN A 23 -3.70 -14.49 2.95
CA GLN A 23 -2.80 -15.65 2.91
C GLN A 23 -2.18 -15.88 1.51
N LYS A 24 -2.97 -15.72 0.44
CA LYS A 24 -2.53 -15.97 -0.94
C LYS A 24 -1.52 -14.94 -1.46
N LEU A 25 -1.38 -13.79 -0.80
CA LEU A 25 -0.49 -12.70 -1.21
C LEU A 25 0.84 -12.70 -0.43
N GLN A 26 0.94 -13.51 0.62
CA GLN A 26 2.15 -13.65 1.43
C GLN A 26 3.31 -14.26 0.64
N GLY A 27 4.51 -13.72 0.86
CA GLY A 27 5.73 -14.07 0.13
C GLY A 27 5.79 -13.51 -1.30
N ARG A 28 4.78 -12.74 -1.75
CA ARG A 28 4.78 -12.04 -3.04
C ARG A 28 4.70 -10.53 -2.87
N MET A 29 3.58 -10.05 -2.32
CA MET A 29 3.30 -8.62 -2.08
C MET A 29 3.21 -8.28 -0.60
N LEU A 30 3.08 -9.30 0.24
CA LEU A 30 3.04 -9.19 1.70
C LEU A 30 4.15 -10.05 2.30
N PRO A 31 4.69 -9.70 3.48
CA PRO A 31 5.59 -10.59 4.19
C PRO A 31 4.83 -11.83 4.66
N ARG A 32 5.52 -12.96 4.86
CA ARG A 32 4.86 -14.12 5.48
C ARG A 32 4.56 -13.83 6.95
N PHE A 33 3.38 -14.24 7.39
CA PHE A 33 2.91 -14.09 8.76
C PHE A 33 3.14 -15.37 9.54
N HIS A 34 3.88 -15.25 10.64
CA HIS A 34 4.25 -16.38 11.50
C HIS A 34 3.38 -16.48 12.74
N GLY A 35 2.72 -15.39 13.15
CA GLY A 35 1.81 -15.41 14.28
C GLY A 35 1.68 -14.10 15.03
N LEU A 36 0.70 -14.07 15.92
CA LEU A 36 0.48 -13.02 16.90
C LEU A 36 0.77 -13.58 18.28
N PHE A 37 1.78 -13.04 18.96
CA PHE A 37 2.24 -13.51 20.27
C PHE A 37 1.91 -12.47 21.33
N MET A 38 1.41 -12.90 22.48
CA MET A 38 1.05 -12.02 23.60
C MET A 38 1.92 -12.38 24.80
N GLY A 39 2.38 -11.36 25.52
CA GLY A 39 3.15 -11.54 26.74
C GLY A 39 2.93 -10.38 27.69
N GLU A 40 3.11 -10.64 28.97
CA GLU A 40 3.05 -9.62 30.01
C GLU A 40 4.43 -8.92 30.10
N MET A 41 4.44 -7.59 30.04
CA MET A 41 5.62 -6.78 30.29
C MET A 41 5.41 -5.94 31.56
N GLN A 42 6.47 -5.34 32.09
CA GLN A 42 6.39 -4.46 33.27
C GLN A 42 5.38 -3.31 33.11
N ASP A 43 5.12 -2.89 31.87
CA ASP A 43 4.16 -1.84 31.50
C ASP A 43 2.76 -2.36 31.12
N GLY A 44 2.49 -3.65 31.36
CA GLY A 44 1.25 -4.35 31.06
C GLY A 44 1.31 -5.27 29.84
N ASP A 45 0.16 -5.83 29.47
CA ASP A 45 0.02 -6.74 28.34
C ASP A 45 0.53 -6.12 27.04
N SER A 46 1.43 -6.86 26.38
CA SER A 46 2.04 -6.49 25.11
C SER A 46 1.82 -7.58 24.07
N VAL A 47 1.71 -7.17 22.81
CA VAL A 47 1.50 -8.09 21.70
C VAL A 47 2.51 -7.82 20.59
N CYS A 48 3.08 -8.90 20.05
CA CYS A 48 4.00 -8.87 18.94
C CYS A 48 3.41 -9.55 17.71
N LEU A 49 3.47 -8.84 16.59
CA LEU A 49 3.17 -9.39 15.27
C LEU A 49 4.49 -9.86 14.65
N VAL A 50 4.59 -11.16 14.36
CA VAL A 50 5.78 -11.74 13.74
C VAL A 50 5.52 -11.95 12.27
N LEU A 51 6.26 -11.18 11.46
CA LEU A 51 6.30 -11.25 10.00
C LEU A 51 7.72 -11.63 9.57
N ASP A 52 7.87 -12.12 8.34
CA ASP A 52 9.18 -12.30 7.71
C ASP A 52 10.06 -11.08 7.93
N TYR A 53 11.29 -11.32 8.38
CA TYR A 53 12.25 -10.27 8.64
C TYR A 53 12.89 -9.82 7.33
N ILE A 54 12.76 -8.52 7.06
CA ILE A 54 13.29 -7.88 5.88
C ILE A 54 14.43 -6.97 6.35
N VAL A 55 15.64 -7.20 5.85
CA VAL A 55 16.82 -6.39 6.17
C VAL A 55 16.93 -5.28 5.14
N GLY A 56 16.90 -4.02 5.57
CA GLY A 56 17.19 -2.87 4.70
C GLY A 56 17.60 -1.63 5.49
N THR A 57 18.86 -1.24 5.39
CA THR A 57 19.31 0.14 5.67
C THR A 57 19.47 0.79 4.30
N LEU A 58 18.76 1.89 4.02
CA LEU A 58 19.00 2.67 2.80
C LEU A 58 20.42 3.25 2.86
N PRO A 59 21.35 2.91 1.95
CA PRO A 59 22.63 3.60 1.89
C PRO A 59 22.38 4.98 1.27
N GLY A 60 22.19 6.00 2.13
CA GLY A 60 22.07 7.38 1.69
C GLY A 60 21.10 8.26 2.48
N PHE A 61 20.24 7.69 3.33
CA PHE A 61 19.34 8.49 4.18
C PHE A 61 20.04 8.82 5.51
N ASN A 62 20.50 10.07 5.61
CA ASN A 62 21.06 10.63 6.83
C ASN A 62 19.98 10.82 7.91
N ASN A 63 20.40 10.55 9.13
CA ASN A 63 19.55 10.16 10.26
C ASN A 63 18.90 11.36 10.99
N THR A 64 18.22 12.27 10.28
CA THR A 64 17.72 13.52 10.90
C THR A 64 16.30 13.94 10.51
N THR A 65 15.39 13.02 10.21
CA THR A 65 13.97 13.40 10.10
C THR A 65 13.03 12.33 10.62
N TYR A 66 12.86 12.30 11.94
CA TYR A 66 11.64 11.78 12.54
C TYR A 66 10.51 12.79 12.26
N ARG A 67 9.49 12.33 11.53
CA ARG A 67 8.16 12.92 11.18
C ARG A 67 8.01 12.71 9.67
N THR A 68 7.09 11.89 9.17
CA THR A 68 5.65 11.87 9.42
C THR A 68 5.14 10.51 8.89
N ALA A 69 3.95 10.08 9.29
CA ALA A 69 3.31 8.89 8.74
C ALA A 69 3.20 8.97 7.21
N THR A 70 4.01 8.19 6.47
CA THR A 70 3.98 8.13 5.00
C THR A 70 4.66 6.85 4.53
N TRP A 71 3.88 5.96 3.90
CA TRP A 71 4.30 4.84 3.04
C TRP A 71 5.31 3.84 3.67
N ASP A 72 4.82 2.89 4.46
CA ASP A 72 5.64 1.85 5.09
C ASP A 72 6.05 0.75 4.07
N PHE A 73 6.85 1.09 3.06
CA PHE A 73 7.54 0.12 2.22
C PHE A 73 8.79 -0.38 2.95
N VAL A 74 8.90 -1.71 3.14
CA VAL A 74 10.13 -2.33 3.66
C VAL A 74 10.84 -3.03 2.49
N GLU A 75 12.04 -2.55 2.15
CA GLU A 75 12.83 -3.00 1.00
C GLU A 75 13.61 -4.29 1.34
N ASN A 76 13.46 -5.33 0.51
CA ASN A 76 14.12 -6.62 0.65
C ASN A 76 15.41 -6.67 -0.20
N LYS A 77 16.37 -7.56 0.13
CA LYS A 77 17.56 -7.86 -0.71
C LYS A 77 17.21 -8.34 -2.13
N ILE A 78 15.94 -8.61 -2.39
CA ILE A 78 15.34 -8.68 -3.71
C ILE A 78 14.42 -7.46 -3.76
N ASP A 79 14.76 -6.46 -4.57
CA ASP A 79 14.13 -5.14 -4.79
C ASP A 79 12.59 -5.15 -4.96
N ARG A 80 11.89 -5.59 -3.91
CA ARG A 80 10.45 -5.85 -3.91
C ARG A 80 9.91 -5.39 -2.57
N PRO A 81 9.23 -4.24 -2.54
CA PRO A 81 8.63 -3.74 -1.33
C PRO A 81 7.44 -4.62 -0.94
N TYR A 82 7.21 -4.77 0.36
CA TYR A 82 5.99 -5.38 0.87
C TYR A 82 5.03 -4.33 1.43
N ILE A 83 3.73 -4.61 1.28
CA ILE A 83 2.65 -3.82 1.88
C ILE A 83 2.39 -4.33 3.30
N ILE A 84 2.34 -3.42 4.28
CA ILE A 84 2.07 -3.72 5.69
C ILE A 84 1.05 -2.74 6.30
N ASN A 85 0.75 -2.87 7.61
CA ASN A 85 -0.07 -1.94 8.39
C ASN A 85 -1.58 -2.00 8.12
N PHE A 86 -2.15 -3.21 8.05
CA PHE A 86 -3.60 -3.44 7.84
C PHE A 86 -4.46 -3.18 9.09
N GLY A 87 -3.93 -2.53 10.13
CA GLY A 87 -4.66 -2.26 11.37
C GLY A 87 -5.85 -1.30 11.22
N TRP A 88 -5.94 -0.58 10.09
CA TRP A 88 -7.06 0.26 9.70
C TRP A 88 -7.85 -0.28 8.51
N ALA A 89 -7.42 -1.39 7.90
CA ALA A 89 -8.11 -1.93 6.74
C ALA A 89 -9.52 -2.39 7.12
N GLU A 90 -10.46 -2.21 6.19
CA GLU A 90 -11.85 -2.64 6.31
C GLU A 90 -12.25 -3.46 5.09
N ARG A 91 -13.29 -4.27 5.23
CA ARG A 91 -13.78 -5.06 4.10
C ARG A 91 -14.55 -4.14 3.16
N HIS A 92 -14.00 -3.95 1.96
CA HIS A 92 -14.66 -3.26 0.87
C HIS A 92 -15.36 -4.27 -0.06
N VAL A 93 -16.64 -4.04 -0.37
CA VAL A 93 -17.32 -4.76 -1.45
C VAL A 93 -17.11 -3.97 -2.72
N CYS A 94 -16.15 -4.40 -3.53
CA CYS A 94 -15.78 -3.72 -4.75
C CYS A 94 -16.92 -3.75 -5.78
N GLN A 95 -17.34 -2.58 -6.24
CA GLN A 95 -18.37 -2.40 -7.26
C GLN A 95 -17.79 -1.97 -8.61
N LYS A 96 -16.48 -2.20 -8.85
CA LYS A 96 -15.84 -1.76 -10.09
C LYS A 96 -16.57 -2.32 -11.32
N PHE A 97 -16.77 -1.49 -12.33
CA PHE A 97 -17.46 -1.88 -13.56
C PHE A 97 -16.50 -2.29 -14.68
N MET A 98 -15.21 -2.01 -14.52
CA MET A 98 -14.21 -2.34 -15.52
C MET A 98 -12.93 -2.91 -14.89
N PRO A 99 -12.15 -3.71 -15.65
CA PRO A 99 -10.86 -4.21 -15.18
C PRO A 99 -9.83 -3.08 -15.12
N ILE A 100 -8.88 -3.21 -14.18
CA ILE A 100 -7.70 -2.34 -14.13
C ILE A 100 -6.70 -2.87 -15.17
N VAL A 101 -6.33 -2.01 -16.13
CA VAL A 101 -5.31 -2.30 -17.14
C VAL A 101 -4.21 -1.26 -17.01
N SER A 102 -2.96 -1.72 -16.85
CA SER A 102 -1.81 -0.82 -16.70
C SER A 102 -1.51 -0.08 -18.00
N ASN A 103 -0.97 1.14 -17.87
CA ASN A 103 -0.50 1.97 -18.99
C ASN A 103 -1.61 2.33 -20.01
N THR A 104 -2.87 2.26 -19.60
CA THR A 104 -3.99 2.82 -20.38
C THR A 104 -4.36 4.19 -19.86
N GLU A 105 -5.21 4.90 -20.60
CA GLU A 105 -5.80 6.15 -20.13
C GLU A 105 -6.57 5.93 -18.82
N GLU A 106 -6.36 6.82 -17.86
CA GLU A 106 -7.07 6.86 -16.58
C GLU A 106 -8.60 6.95 -16.83
N PRO A 107 -9.41 6.00 -16.34
CA PRO A 107 -10.87 6.07 -16.44
C PRO A 107 -11.43 7.20 -15.58
N GLU A 108 -12.62 7.71 -15.89
CA GLU A 108 -13.29 8.64 -14.97
C GLU A 108 -13.68 7.86 -13.71
N TRP A 109 -13.59 8.48 -12.53
CA TRP A 109 -14.00 7.85 -11.28
C TRP A 109 -15.44 7.27 -11.37
N LYS A 110 -16.33 7.97 -12.08
CA LYS A 110 -17.70 7.53 -12.38
C LYS A 110 -17.78 6.33 -13.32
N GLU A 111 -16.82 6.15 -14.21
CA GLU A 111 -16.76 4.98 -15.10
C GLU A 111 -16.21 3.76 -14.36
N PHE A 112 -15.28 4.00 -13.43
CA PHE A 112 -14.59 2.95 -12.70
C PHE A 112 -15.39 2.39 -11.51
N HIS A 113 -16.21 3.22 -10.84
CA HIS A 113 -17.13 2.81 -9.74
C HIS A 113 -16.45 2.20 -8.49
N CYS A 114 -15.18 2.52 -8.25
CA CYS A 114 -14.49 2.14 -7.01
C CYS A 114 -13.43 3.19 -6.67
N ASP A 115 -13.78 4.13 -5.79
CA ASP A 115 -12.92 5.26 -5.42
C ASP A 115 -11.58 4.79 -4.82
N GLU A 116 -11.62 3.82 -3.89
CA GLU A 116 -10.41 3.29 -3.24
C GLU A 116 -9.39 2.75 -4.24
N LEU A 117 -9.84 1.95 -5.22
CA LEU A 117 -8.95 1.38 -6.23
C LEU A 117 -8.57 2.41 -7.31
N HIS A 118 -9.44 3.39 -7.59
CA HIS A 118 -9.13 4.47 -8.53
C HIS A 118 -8.02 5.36 -7.98
N ASP A 119 -8.17 5.81 -6.73
CA ASP A 119 -7.19 6.66 -6.05
C ASP A 119 -5.86 5.91 -5.88
N ALA A 120 -5.89 4.69 -5.35
CA ALA A 120 -4.67 3.91 -5.13
C ALA A 120 -3.89 3.67 -6.43
N TYR A 121 -4.58 3.41 -7.54
CA TYR A 121 -3.93 3.14 -8.81
C TYR A 121 -3.45 4.42 -9.52
N THR A 122 -4.14 5.54 -9.31
CA THR A 122 -3.74 6.88 -9.75
C THR A 122 -2.48 7.33 -9.00
N GLU A 123 -2.44 7.18 -7.68
CA GLU A 123 -1.28 7.49 -6.84
C GLU A 123 -0.07 6.62 -7.18
N ALA A 124 -0.30 5.34 -7.50
CA ALA A 124 0.73 4.43 -7.98
C ALA A 124 1.19 4.72 -9.43
N GLN A 125 0.63 5.75 -10.08
CA GLN A 125 0.90 6.10 -11.48
C GLN A 125 0.71 4.92 -12.45
N GLY A 126 -0.25 4.03 -12.16
CA GLY A 126 -0.50 2.83 -12.96
C GLY A 126 -1.24 3.12 -14.27
N TRP A 127 -1.95 4.26 -14.34
CA TRP A 127 -2.59 4.78 -15.54
C TRP A 127 -1.83 5.98 -16.12
N LEU A 128 -2.04 6.21 -17.41
CA LEU A 128 -1.62 7.43 -18.06
C LEU A 128 -2.60 8.55 -17.68
N PRO A 129 -2.12 9.65 -17.07
CA PRO A 129 -3.00 10.67 -16.51
C PRO A 129 -3.85 11.29 -17.61
N ARG A 130 -5.16 11.39 -17.35
CA ARG A 130 -6.07 12.09 -18.27
C ARG A 130 -5.94 13.60 -18.14
N THR A 131 -5.60 14.07 -16.94
CA THR A 131 -5.35 15.48 -16.67
C THR A 131 -4.05 15.66 -15.92
N VAL A 132 -3.34 16.75 -16.21
CA VAL A 132 -2.16 17.18 -15.48
C VAL A 132 -2.38 18.57 -14.91
N VAL A 133 -1.86 18.82 -13.71
CA VAL A 133 -1.89 20.17 -13.13
C VAL A 133 -0.69 20.94 -13.68
N TYR A 134 -0.96 21.90 -14.57
CA TYR A 134 0.03 22.81 -15.13
C TYR A 134 -0.31 24.25 -14.73
N LEU A 135 0.64 24.95 -14.10
CA LEU A 135 0.45 26.32 -13.60
C LEU A 135 -0.84 26.49 -12.75
N ARG A 136 -1.07 25.54 -11.84
CA ARG A 136 -2.27 25.45 -10.98
C ARG A 136 -3.61 25.29 -11.73
N ARG A 137 -3.58 24.94 -13.02
CA ARG A 137 -4.76 24.63 -13.82
C ARG A 137 -4.75 23.16 -14.20
N LYS A 138 -5.92 22.51 -14.17
CA LYS A 138 -6.07 21.16 -14.73
C LYS A 138 -6.13 21.29 -16.25
N VAL A 139 -5.17 20.70 -16.93
CA VAL A 139 -5.10 20.64 -18.39
C VAL A 139 -5.35 19.19 -18.80
N THR A 140 -6.27 18.99 -19.74
CA THR A 140 -6.55 17.66 -20.29
C THR A 140 -5.42 17.26 -21.24
N VAL A 141 -4.87 16.07 -21.06
CA VAL A 141 -3.85 15.54 -21.95
C VAL A 141 -4.54 15.06 -23.23
N PRO A 142 -4.18 15.59 -24.42
CA PRO A 142 -4.70 15.06 -25.67
C PRO A 142 -4.39 13.57 -25.77
N SER A 143 -5.34 12.77 -26.28
CA SER A 143 -5.24 11.31 -26.21
C SER A 143 -3.84 10.80 -26.55
N TRP A 144 -3.26 9.95 -25.71
CA TRP A 144 -1.92 9.38 -25.87
C TRP A 144 -1.71 8.70 -27.24
N ARG A 145 -2.80 8.28 -27.90
CA ARG A 145 -2.82 7.72 -29.26
C ARG A 145 -2.36 8.69 -30.34
N THR A 146 -2.47 10.00 -30.11
CA THR A 146 -2.14 11.03 -31.11
C THR A 146 -0.66 11.43 -31.05
N GLN A 147 -0.01 11.29 -29.89
CA GLN A 147 1.39 11.74 -29.68
C GLN A 147 2.44 10.71 -30.16
N LEU A 148 2.10 9.42 -30.21
CA LEU A 148 2.99 8.37 -30.74
C LEU A 148 3.07 8.31 -32.27
N LYS A 149 2.28 9.11 -33.00
CA LYS A 149 2.33 9.17 -34.47
C LYS A 149 3.37 10.16 -35.02
N ASN A 150 4.08 10.88 -34.15
CA ASN A 150 5.00 11.95 -34.52
C ASN A 150 6.46 11.70 -34.08
N TRP A 151 6.84 10.44 -33.88
CA TRP A 151 8.24 10.03 -33.69
C TRP A 151 8.55 8.85 -34.60
#